data_AF-R9XF72-F1
#
_entry.id   AF-R9XF72-F1
#
_cell.length_a   1.000
_cell.length_b   1.000
_cell.length_c   1.000
_cell.angle_alpha   90.00
_cell.angle_beta   90.00
_cell.angle_gamma   90.00
#
_symmetry.space_group_name_H-M   'P 1'
#
loop_
_entity.id
_entity.type
_entity.pdbx_description
1 polymer ?
#
loop_
_entity_poly.entity_id
_entity_poly.type
_entity_poly.pdbx_seq_one_letter_code
_entity_poly.pdbx_strand_id
1 'polypeptide(L)'
;MNSLIQNHIKLSDTAQELHDRMIAAQPGALFSQQELQTMIGSPSLSNLMAHAQELLDKNLIRLVKQNNELRFQAVNVSEAQKKSGMSSDEALVYSYIEASGREGIWTKTIKAKTNLHQHVVLKCLKSLESQRYVKSVKSVKYPTRKIYMLYNLQPSIDVTGGPWFTDSELDVEFINSLLTIVWRHTSERTYPNGFNNFGGGREKEVLYTHTVKNYSTTEEILKFISAARVSTVELSKSDIRSLCEVLVYDGKLEKVAFDCYRVTLQSVLQMTQPAGVEPGAGAADQDFSVFEYSSVISPSAGDKEAVYIDEWNL
;
A
#
# COMPACT_ATOMS: atom_id res chain seq x y z
N MET A 1 23.03 12.47 -25.55
CA MET A 1 23.92 12.31 -24.38
C MET A 1 24.10 10.81 -24.06
N ASN A 2 24.57 10.00 -25.02
CA ASN A 2 24.72 8.54 -24.88
C ASN A 2 26.20 8.10 -24.92
N SER A 3 27.13 8.95 -24.50
CA SER A 3 28.56 8.77 -24.78
C SER A 3 29.45 8.62 -23.54
N LEU A 4 28.95 8.09 -22.43
CA LEU A 4 29.72 8.04 -21.17
C LEU A 4 29.74 6.69 -20.42
N ILE A 5 29.41 5.58 -21.09
CA ILE A 5 29.59 4.24 -20.50
C ILE A 5 30.36 3.33 -21.47
N GLN A 6 31.49 3.82 -21.96
CA GLN A 6 32.57 2.95 -22.43
C GLN A 6 33.53 2.76 -21.26
N ASN A 7 33.36 1.66 -20.52
CA ASN A 7 34.47 1.10 -19.75
C ASN A 7 34.37 -0.43 -19.73
N HIS A 8 35.16 -1.03 -20.61
CA HIS A 8 35.75 -2.36 -20.64
C HIS A 8 34.91 -3.57 -20.19
N ILE A 9 34.03 -4.02 -21.09
CA ILE A 9 33.79 -5.45 -21.27
C ILE A 9 34.33 -5.78 -22.67
N LYS A 10 35.50 -6.42 -22.77
CA LYS A 10 36.09 -6.86 -24.06
C LYS A 10 35.25 -8.00 -24.62
N LEU A 11 34.14 -7.72 -25.29
CA LEU A 11 33.35 -8.72 -26.03
C LEU A 11 33.87 -8.86 -27.46
N SER A 12 33.75 -10.06 -28.04
CA SER A 12 33.81 -10.24 -29.50
C SER A 12 32.70 -9.40 -30.16
N ASP A 13 32.98 -8.71 -31.28
CA ASP A 13 31.99 -7.88 -32.01
C ASP A 13 30.71 -8.67 -32.33
N THR A 14 30.87 -9.96 -32.67
CA THR A 14 29.76 -10.89 -32.94
C THR A 14 28.90 -11.19 -31.70
N ALA A 15 29.50 -11.19 -30.51
CA ALA A 15 28.81 -11.44 -29.25
C ALA A 15 28.05 -10.19 -28.77
N GLN A 16 28.56 -9.00 -29.03
CA GLN A 16 27.83 -7.74 -28.82
C GLN A 16 26.64 -7.62 -29.76
N GLU A 17 26.82 -7.90 -31.05
CA GLU A 17 25.72 -7.86 -32.02
C GLU A 17 24.62 -8.88 -31.69
N LEU A 18 25.00 -10.08 -31.21
CA LEU A 18 24.03 -11.05 -30.71
C LEU A 18 23.25 -10.52 -29.51
N HIS A 19 23.92 -9.92 -28.52
CA HIS A 19 23.29 -9.38 -27.32
C HIS A 19 22.33 -8.23 -27.65
N ASP A 20 22.73 -7.30 -28.53
CA ASP A 20 21.91 -6.19 -28.98
C ASP A 20 20.67 -6.67 -29.75
N ARG A 21 20.82 -7.69 -30.62
CA ARG A 21 19.68 -8.30 -31.32
C ARG A 21 18.74 -9.06 -30.38
N MET A 22 19.26 -9.71 -29.34
CA MET A 22 18.42 -10.38 -28.35
C MET A 22 17.66 -9.38 -27.47
N ILE A 23 18.23 -8.22 -27.14
CA ILE A 23 17.54 -7.14 -26.44
C ILE A 23 16.46 -6.50 -27.33
N ALA A 24 16.77 -6.29 -28.61
CA ALA A 24 15.86 -5.65 -29.57
C ALA A 24 14.64 -6.51 -29.92
N ALA A 25 14.78 -7.85 -29.90
CA ALA A 25 13.70 -8.76 -30.27
C ALA A 25 12.58 -8.86 -29.20
N GLN A 26 12.89 -8.84 -27.90
CA GLN A 26 11.94 -8.57 -26.80
C GLN A 26 12.62 -8.67 -25.41
N PRO A 27 12.27 -7.81 -24.42
CA PRO A 27 12.77 -7.93 -23.05
C PRO A 27 12.20 -9.20 -22.40
N GLY A 28 13.06 -10.21 -22.21
CA GLY A 28 12.71 -11.48 -21.56
C GLY A 28 12.26 -12.60 -22.51
N ALA A 29 12.42 -12.44 -23.83
CA ALA A 29 12.20 -13.54 -24.78
C ALA A 29 13.17 -14.71 -24.54
N LEU A 30 12.64 -15.93 -24.66
CA LEU A 30 13.37 -17.18 -24.48
C LEU A 30 13.76 -17.71 -25.86
N PHE A 31 15.03 -17.53 -26.23
CA PHE A 31 15.52 -17.94 -27.54
C PHE A 31 15.97 -19.40 -27.51
N SER A 32 15.57 -20.16 -28.53
CA SER A 32 16.11 -21.51 -28.78
C SER A 32 17.48 -21.44 -29.47
N GLN A 33 18.24 -22.53 -29.41
CA GLN A 33 19.51 -22.69 -30.13
C GLN A 33 19.36 -22.41 -31.64
N GLN A 34 18.25 -22.85 -32.24
CA GLN A 34 17.95 -22.63 -33.67
C GLN A 34 17.70 -21.15 -33.99
N GLU A 35 17.08 -20.44 -33.05
CA GLU A 35 16.71 -19.03 -33.19
C GLU A 35 17.95 -18.12 -33.09
N LEU A 36 18.87 -18.46 -32.17
CA LEU A 36 20.19 -17.84 -32.10
C LEU A 36 21.00 -18.06 -33.39
N GLN A 37 20.89 -19.25 -33.99
CA GLN A 37 21.57 -19.59 -35.23
C GLN A 37 21.03 -18.75 -36.41
N THR A 38 19.71 -18.54 -36.48
CA THR A 38 19.10 -17.64 -37.45
C THR A 38 19.45 -16.17 -37.21
N MET A 39 19.60 -15.75 -35.94
CA MET A 39 19.87 -14.36 -35.58
C MET A 39 21.31 -13.92 -35.86
N ILE A 40 22.29 -14.82 -35.81
CA ILE A 40 23.70 -14.53 -36.12
C ILE A 40 24.02 -14.77 -37.61
N GLY A 41 23.23 -15.57 -38.31
CA GLY A 41 23.50 -15.94 -39.70
C GLY A 41 24.80 -16.75 -39.90
N SER A 42 25.34 -17.35 -38.83
CA SER A 42 26.58 -18.14 -38.88
C SER A 42 26.29 -19.65 -38.95
N PRO A 43 26.90 -20.40 -39.89
CA PRO A 43 26.66 -21.84 -40.07
C PRO A 43 27.38 -22.72 -39.02
N SER A 44 28.38 -22.19 -38.31
CA SER A 44 29.23 -22.97 -37.40
C SER A 44 28.70 -22.98 -35.96
N LEU A 45 28.13 -24.11 -35.53
CA LEU A 45 27.62 -24.33 -34.16
C LEU A 45 28.70 -24.12 -33.07
N SER A 46 29.95 -24.46 -33.37
CA SER A 46 31.08 -24.36 -32.42
C SER A 46 31.43 -22.91 -32.07
N ASN A 47 31.43 -22.00 -33.05
CA ASN A 47 31.70 -20.58 -32.81
C ASN A 47 30.53 -19.92 -32.07
N LEU A 48 29.29 -20.30 -32.41
CA LEU A 48 28.10 -19.83 -31.69
C LEU A 48 28.12 -20.25 -30.23
N MET A 49 28.50 -21.51 -29.95
CA MET A 49 28.60 -22.02 -28.59
C MET A 49 29.75 -21.37 -27.81
N ALA A 50 30.89 -21.10 -28.46
CA ALA A 50 32.00 -20.35 -27.86
C ALA A 50 31.60 -18.90 -27.51
N HIS A 51 30.90 -18.20 -28.42
CA HIS A 51 30.37 -16.86 -28.15
C HIS A 51 29.29 -16.88 -27.07
N ALA A 52 28.36 -17.85 -27.11
CA ALA A 52 27.33 -18.01 -26.09
C ALA A 52 27.93 -18.31 -24.71
N GLN A 53 28.99 -19.11 -24.66
CA GLN A 53 29.75 -19.38 -23.44
C GLN A 53 30.49 -18.13 -22.94
N GLU A 54 31.08 -17.33 -23.83
CA GLU A 54 31.69 -16.03 -23.48
C GLU A 54 30.65 -15.04 -22.92
N LEU A 55 29.44 -15.04 -23.49
CA LEU A 55 28.30 -14.25 -23.02
C LEU A 55 27.76 -14.75 -21.68
N LEU A 56 27.79 -16.07 -21.43
CA LEU A 56 27.46 -16.70 -20.16
C LEU A 56 28.47 -16.36 -19.07
N ASP A 57 29.77 -16.44 -19.38
CA ASP A 57 30.86 -16.10 -18.45
C ASP A 57 30.78 -14.63 -18.01
N LYS A 58 30.26 -13.76 -18.89
CA LYS A 58 30.04 -12.33 -18.61
C LYS A 58 28.65 -12.03 -18.03
N ASN A 59 27.85 -13.04 -17.71
CA ASN A 59 26.50 -12.94 -17.16
C ASN A 59 25.49 -12.16 -18.04
N LEU A 60 25.76 -12.04 -19.34
CA LEU A 60 24.91 -11.33 -20.30
C LEU A 60 23.74 -12.20 -20.80
N ILE A 61 23.86 -13.52 -20.63
CA ILE A 61 22.82 -14.48 -20.98
C ILE A 61 22.59 -15.43 -19.80
N ARG A 62 21.32 -15.70 -19.49
CA ARG A 62 20.90 -16.71 -18.51
C ARG A 62 20.35 -17.93 -19.23
N LEU A 63 20.83 -19.11 -18.83
CA LEU A 63 20.26 -20.38 -19.26
C LEU A 63 19.01 -20.69 -18.43
N VAL A 64 17.88 -20.86 -19.09
CA VAL A 64 16.62 -21.29 -18.47
C VAL A 64 16.19 -22.60 -19.12
N LYS A 65 16.01 -23.65 -18.32
CA LYS A 65 15.48 -24.93 -18.80
C LYS A 65 13.96 -24.87 -18.81
N GLN A 66 13.34 -24.90 -19.99
CA GLN A 66 11.89 -24.98 -20.15
C GLN A 66 11.56 -26.18 -21.03
N ASN A 67 10.62 -27.03 -20.61
CA ASN A 67 10.15 -28.20 -21.38
C ASN A 67 11.28 -29.11 -21.90
N ASN A 68 12.30 -29.35 -21.07
CA ASN A 68 13.48 -30.15 -21.39
C ASN A 68 14.42 -29.58 -22.47
N GLU A 69 14.17 -28.35 -22.95
CA GLU A 69 15.05 -27.61 -23.85
C GLU A 69 15.76 -26.46 -23.12
N LEU A 70 17.02 -26.23 -23.49
CA LEU A 70 17.83 -25.11 -22.98
C LEU A 70 17.44 -23.85 -23.77
N ARG A 71 16.88 -22.86 -23.07
CA ARG A 71 16.52 -21.57 -23.64
C ARG A 71 17.42 -20.48 -23.08
N PHE A 72 17.80 -19.55 -23.93
CA PHE A 72 18.70 -18.46 -23.59
C PHE A 72 17.87 -17.19 -23.37
N GLN A 73 17.99 -16.59 -22.20
CA GLN A 73 17.37 -15.32 -21.85
C GLN A 73 18.44 -14.23 -21.86
N ALA A 74 18.27 -13.18 -22.66
CA ALA A 74 19.15 -12.03 -22.61
C ALA A 74 18.91 -11.25 -21.31
N VAL A 75 19.98 -11.05 -20.57
CA VAL A 75 20.01 -10.21 -19.36
C VAL A 75 20.45 -8.82 -19.80
N ASN A 76 19.85 -7.78 -19.23
CA ASN A 76 20.23 -6.40 -19.59
C ASN A 76 21.70 -6.15 -19.25
N VAL A 77 22.43 -5.37 -20.06
CA VAL A 77 23.86 -5.03 -19.80
C VAL A 77 24.04 -4.46 -18.37
N SER A 78 23.08 -3.67 -17.90
CA SER A 78 23.10 -3.12 -16.53
C SER A 78 22.88 -4.16 -15.44
N GLU A 79 22.14 -5.25 -15.70
CA GLU A 79 21.98 -6.35 -14.75
C GLU A 79 23.18 -7.29 -14.76
N ALA A 80 23.77 -7.52 -15.94
CA ALA A 80 24.99 -8.31 -16.09
C ALA A 80 26.18 -7.65 -15.40
N GLN A 81 26.36 -6.33 -15.54
CA GLN A 81 27.40 -5.57 -14.83
C GLN A 81 27.22 -5.58 -13.31
N LYS A 82 25.97 -5.49 -12.83
CA LYS A 82 25.68 -5.62 -11.39
C LYS A 82 26.06 -7.00 -10.88
N LYS A 83 25.78 -8.05 -11.64
CA LYS A 83 26.09 -9.44 -11.28
C LYS A 83 27.59 -9.76 -11.42
N SER A 84 28.32 -9.12 -12.34
CA SER A 84 29.77 -9.35 -12.51
C SER A 84 30.63 -8.76 -11.41
N GLY A 85 30.16 -7.71 -10.72
CA GLY A 85 30.85 -7.12 -9.57
C GLY A 85 30.59 -7.84 -8.23
N MET A 86 29.68 -8.83 -8.22
CA MET A 86 29.26 -9.55 -7.01
C MET A 86 30.06 -10.83 -6.80
N SER A 87 30.26 -11.20 -5.53
CA SER A 87 30.69 -12.55 -5.18
C SER A 87 29.64 -13.59 -5.58
N SER A 88 30.04 -14.84 -5.84
CA SER A 88 29.12 -15.95 -6.14
C SER A 88 27.99 -16.09 -5.11
N ASP A 89 28.31 -15.91 -3.82
CA ASP A 89 27.33 -15.98 -2.72
C ASP A 89 26.37 -14.78 -2.74
N GLU A 90 26.87 -13.59 -3.10
CA GLU A 90 26.07 -12.37 -3.20
C GLU A 90 25.12 -12.43 -4.39
N ALA A 91 25.59 -12.95 -5.53
CA ALA A 91 24.77 -13.16 -6.72
C ALA A 91 23.62 -14.15 -6.45
N LEU A 92 23.89 -15.22 -5.68
CA LEU A 92 22.87 -16.18 -5.27
C LEU A 92 21.81 -15.51 -4.37
N VAL A 93 22.24 -14.78 -3.33
CA VAL A 93 21.32 -14.05 -2.44
C VAL A 93 20.50 -13.02 -3.22
N TYR A 94 21.13 -12.27 -4.12
CA TYR A 94 20.46 -11.28 -4.97
C TYR A 94 19.39 -11.93 -5.85
N SER A 95 19.67 -13.08 -6.47
CA SER A 95 18.71 -13.79 -7.31
C SER A 95 17.45 -14.23 -6.55
N TYR A 96 17.58 -14.59 -5.27
CA TYR A 96 16.43 -14.93 -4.42
C TYR A 96 15.63 -13.70 -4.00
N ILE A 97 16.28 -12.55 -3.78
CA ILE A 97 15.61 -11.29 -3.48
C ILE A 97 14.86 -10.79 -4.74
N GLU A 98 15.47 -10.90 -5.91
CA GLU A 98 14.89 -10.59 -7.21
C GLU A 98 13.63 -11.45 -7.47
N ALA A 99 13.71 -12.76 -7.20
CA ALA A 99 12.57 -13.67 -7.32
C ALA A 99 11.41 -13.35 -6.35
N SER A 100 11.68 -12.69 -5.23
CA SER A 100 10.66 -12.32 -4.23
C SER A 100 9.87 -11.06 -4.59
N GLY A 101 10.35 -10.24 -5.53
CA GLY A 101 9.59 -9.10 -6.03
C GLY A 101 9.12 -8.14 -4.93
N ARG A 102 7.82 -7.77 -4.98
CA ARG A 102 7.23 -6.67 -4.20
C ARG A 102 6.99 -6.99 -2.72
N GLU A 103 6.88 -8.26 -2.37
CA GLU A 103 6.70 -8.71 -0.97
C GLU A 103 8.02 -8.70 -0.19
N GLY A 104 9.14 -8.78 -0.92
CA GLY A 104 10.46 -8.95 -0.34
C GLY A 104 10.67 -10.33 0.29
N ILE A 105 11.83 -10.53 0.90
CA ILE A 105 12.21 -11.80 1.52
C ILE A 105 12.76 -11.61 2.92
N TRP A 106 12.33 -12.48 3.85
CA TRP A 106 12.81 -12.46 5.22
C TRP A 106 14.20 -13.12 5.34
N THR A 107 15.08 -12.56 6.19
CA THR A 107 16.45 -13.07 6.39
C THR A 107 16.52 -14.57 6.70
N LYS A 108 15.59 -15.12 7.52
CA LYS A 108 15.59 -16.56 7.82
C LYS A 108 15.21 -17.40 6.59
N THR A 109 14.31 -16.91 5.75
CA THR A 109 13.92 -17.57 4.49
C THR A 109 15.09 -17.55 3.50
N ILE A 110 15.86 -16.45 3.42
CA ILE A 110 17.09 -16.41 2.61
C ILE A 110 18.05 -17.50 3.07
N LYS A 111 18.34 -17.59 4.38
CA LYS A 111 19.22 -18.62 4.95
C LYS A 111 18.76 -20.03 4.59
N ALA A 112 17.47 -20.32 4.73
CA ALA A 112 16.91 -21.63 4.42
C ALA A 112 17.01 -21.98 2.93
N LYS A 113 16.90 -21.00 2.03
CA LYS A 113 17.01 -21.21 0.58
C LYS A 113 18.44 -21.30 0.07
N THR A 114 19.35 -20.51 0.65
CA THR A 114 20.76 -20.48 0.21
C THR A 114 21.61 -21.57 0.86
N ASN A 115 21.15 -22.17 1.97
CA ASN A 115 21.94 -23.11 2.79
C ASN A 115 23.31 -22.54 3.23
N LEU A 116 23.44 -21.22 3.28
CA LEU A 116 24.66 -20.53 3.70
C LEU A 116 24.66 -20.29 5.22
N HIS A 117 25.87 -20.13 5.77
CA HIS A 117 26.01 -19.78 7.18
C HIS A 117 25.45 -18.38 7.47
N GLN A 118 24.83 -18.19 8.64
CA GLN A 118 24.14 -16.94 9.02
C GLN A 118 25.04 -15.70 8.87
N HIS A 119 26.31 -15.82 9.27
CA HIS A 119 27.26 -14.72 9.20
C HIS A 119 27.62 -14.32 7.75
N VAL A 120 27.65 -15.29 6.82
CA VAL A 120 27.91 -15.05 5.39
C VAL A 120 26.72 -14.30 4.78
N VAL A 121 25.49 -14.76 5.04
CA VAL A 121 24.27 -14.09 4.56
C VAL A 121 24.20 -12.64 5.05
N LEU A 122 24.52 -12.39 6.32
CA LEU A 122 24.54 -11.03 6.87
C LEU A 122 25.62 -10.15 6.22
N LYS A 123 26.80 -10.69 5.91
CA LYS A 123 27.87 -9.97 5.20
C LYS A 123 27.42 -9.61 3.78
N CYS A 124 26.85 -10.56 3.04
CA CYS A 124 26.32 -10.35 1.70
C CYS A 124 25.22 -9.28 1.70
N LEU A 125 24.25 -9.36 2.63
CA LEU A 125 23.18 -8.36 2.73
C LEU A 125 23.71 -6.95 3.01
N LYS A 126 24.70 -6.80 3.90
CA LYS A 126 25.34 -5.50 4.17
C LYS A 126 26.08 -4.95 2.95
N SER A 127 26.78 -5.81 2.22
CA SER A 127 27.47 -5.45 0.97
C SER A 127 26.47 -4.98 -0.10
N LEU A 128 25.38 -5.73 -0.30
CA LEU A 128 24.30 -5.40 -1.24
C LEU A 128 23.53 -4.13 -0.85
N GLU A 129 23.39 -3.86 0.46
CA GLU A 129 22.78 -2.63 0.99
C GLU A 129 23.70 -1.41 0.82
N SER A 130 25.01 -1.58 1.03
CA SER A 130 26.04 -0.55 0.77
C SER A 130 26.07 -0.13 -0.70
N GLN A 131 25.95 -1.10 -1.62
CA GLN A 131 25.90 -0.87 -3.06
C GLN A 131 24.53 -0.37 -3.56
N ARG A 132 23.55 -0.14 -2.67
CA ARG A 132 22.19 0.33 -3.00
C ARG A 132 21.42 -0.59 -3.97
N TYR A 133 21.73 -1.88 -4.00
CA TYR A 133 20.95 -2.84 -4.79
C TYR A 133 19.73 -3.35 -4.05
N VAL A 134 19.86 -3.47 -2.73
CA VAL A 134 18.82 -3.97 -1.83
C VAL A 134 18.55 -2.91 -0.77
N LYS A 135 17.29 -2.78 -0.37
CA LYS A 135 16.87 -1.99 0.80
C LYS A 135 16.20 -2.88 1.83
N SER A 136 16.38 -2.53 3.10
CA SER A 136 15.65 -3.15 4.20
C SER A 136 14.32 -2.44 4.40
N VAL A 137 13.24 -3.21 4.54
CA VAL A 137 11.88 -2.71 4.78
C VAL A 137 11.32 -3.41 6.00
N LYS A 138 10.69 -2.63 6.88
CA LYS A 138 9.92 -3.14 8.02
C LYS A 138 8.53 -3.52 7.52
N SER A 139 8.03 -4.67 7.94
CA SER A 139 6.63 -5.05 7.68
C SER A 139 5.77 -4.63 8.85
N VAL A 140 4.62 -4.02 8.56
CA VAL A 140 3.59 -3.69 9.55
C VAL A 140 3.02 -4.94 10.22
N LYS A 141 2.74 -6.00 9.43
CA LYS A 141 2.17 -7.26 9.94
C LYS A 141 3.14 -8.03 10.84
N TYR A 142 4.45 -7.92 10.58
CA TYR A 142 5.48 -8.64 11.31
C TYR A 142 6.68 -7.74 11.63
N PRO A 143 6.56 -6.84 12.64
CA PRO A 143 7.57 -5.82 12.93
C PRO A 143 8.94 -6.38 13.32
N THR A 144 8.98 -7.60 13.87
CA THR A 144 10.23 -8.28 14.26
C THR A 144 10.98 -8.90 13.08
N ARG A 145 10.38 -8.96 11.88
CA ARG A 145 11.00 -9.58 10.70
C ARG A 145 11.71 -8.53 9.85
N LYS A 146 13.03 -8.68 9.68
CA LYS A 146 13.81 -7.93 8.69
C LYS A 146 13.57 -8.46 7.28
N ILE A 147 12.84 -7.70 6.48
CA ILE A 147 12.55 -8.04 5.08
C ILE A 147 13.48 -7.20 4.20
N TYR A 148 14.02 -7.84 3.17
CA TYR A 148 14.87 -7.22 2.16
C TYR A 148 14.17 -7.26 0.81
N MET A 149 14.28 -6.17 0.06
CA MET A 149 13.71 -6.06 -1.28
C MET A 149 14.63 -5.25 -2.20
N LEU A 150 14.40 -5.35 -3.51
CA LEU A 150 15.16 -4.57 -4.48
C LEU A 150 14.93 -3.06 -4.31
N TYR A 151 15.98 -2.28 -4.55
CA TYR A 151 15.94 -0.83 -4.32
C TYR A 151 14.93 -0.11 -5.22
N ASN A 152 14.88 -0.49 -6.50
CA ASN A 152 14.02 0.07 -7.53
C ASN A 152 12.53 -0.29 -7.39
N LEU A 153 12.18 -1.19 -6.47
CA LEU A 153 10.82 -1.71 -6.35
C LEU A 153 10.08 -1.06 -5.18
N GLN A 154 8.81 -0.70 -5.40
CA GLN A 154 7.91 -0.24 -4.34
C GLN A 154 7.36 -1.45 -3.56
N PRO A 155 7.40 -1.45 -2.22
CA PRO A 155 6.80 -2.54 -1.43
C PRO A 155 5.29 -2.63 -1.68
N SER A 156 4.73 -3.84 -1.57
CA SER A 156 3.29 -4.04 -1.67
C SER A 156 2.54 -3.47 -0.46
N ILE A 157 1.25 -3.20 -0.64
CA ILE A 157 0.35 -2.73 0.42
C ILE A 157 0.30 -3.67 1.62
N ASP A 158 0.51 -4.98 1.42
CA ASP A 158 0.52 -5.97 2.51
C ASP A 158 1.75 -5.81 3.43
N VAL A 159 2.84 -5.28 2.88
CA VAL A 159 4.08 -5.03 3.63
C VAL A 159 4.02 -3.66 4.31
N THR A 160 3.55 -2.63 3.60
CA THR A 160 3.48 -1.25 4.10
C THR A 160 2.25 -0.96 4.95
N GLY A 161 1.21 -1.78 4.90
CA GLY A 161 -0.07 -1.53 5.58
C GLY A 161 -0.98 -0.53 4.85
N GLY A 162 -0.63 -0.12 3.62
CA GLY A 162 -1.39 0.86 2.85
C GLY A 162 -1.12 2.32 3.28
N PRO A 163 -2.00 3.28 2.92
CA PRO A 163 -1.77 4.71 3.12
C PRO A 163 -1.94 5.19 4.58
N TRP A 164 -2.35 4.30 5.49
CA TRP A 164 -2.65 4.60 6.89
C TRP A 164 -1.44 4.51 7.82
N PHE A 165 -0.29 4.11 7.29
CA PHE A 165 0.92 3.89 8.07
C PHE A 165 2.05 4.82 7.65
N THR A 166 2.65 5.47 8.63
CA THR A 166 3.85 6.30 8.49
C THR A 166 4.95 5.66 9.34
N ASP A 167 6.09 5.32 8.72
CA ASP A 167 7.24 4.67 9.38
C ASP A 167 6.92 3.45 10.27
N SER A 168 5.99 2.60 9.82
CA SER A 168 5.53 1.38 10.54
C SER A 168 4.59 1.61 11.72
N GLU A 169 4.16 2.85 11.95
CA GLU A 169 3.13 3.19 12.94
C GLU A 169 1.87 3.65 12.24
N LEU A 170 0.71 3.36 12.84
CA LEU A 170 -0.58 3.76 12.31
C LEU A 170 -0.80 5.24 12.63
N ASP A 171 -1.00 6.04 11.60
CA ASP A 171 -1.17 7.49 11.74
C ASP A 171 -2.61 7.82 12.11
N VAL A 172 -2.92 7.63 13.41
CA VAL A 172 -4.28 7.83 13.97
C VAL A 172 -4.74 9.28 13.77
N GLU A 173 -3.83 10.24 13.89
CA GLU A 173 -4.14 11.66 13.75
C GLU A 173 -4.52 12.02 12.31
N PHE A 174 -3.77 11.50 11.33
CA PHE A 174 -4.12 11.64 9.92
C PHE A 174 -5.48 11.00 9.61
N ILE A 175 -5.73 9.78 10.10
CA ILE A 175 -7.02 9.08 9.89
C ILE A 175 -8.16 9.89 10.51
N ASN A 176 -8.05 10.34 11.75
CA ASN A 176 -9.08 11.14 12.43
C ASN A 176 -9.35 12.47 11.73
N SER A 177 -8.30 13.13 11.26
CA SER A 177 -8.41 14.35 10.47
C SER A 177 -9.19 14.10 9.18
N LEU A 178 -8.86 13.02 8.46
CA LEU A 178 -9.54 12.66 7.22
C LEU A 178 -10.99 12.23 7.44
N LEU A 179 -11.27 11.47 8.51
CA LEU A 179 -12.63 11.12 8.95
C LEU A 179 -13.47 12.38 9.20
N THR A 180 -12.90 13.37 9.90
CA THR A 180 -13.58 14.65 10.20
C THR A 180 -13.87 15.43 8.91
N ILE A 181 -12.94 15.45 7.96
CA ILE A 181 -13.10 16.13 6.68
C ILE A 181 -14.18 15.45 5.82
N VAL A 182 -14.16 14.12 5.73
CA VAL A 182 -15.18 13.32 5.01
C VAL A 182 -16.56 13.55 5.62
N TRP A 183 -16.64 13.50 6.94
CA TRP A 183 -17.88 13.74 7.68
C TRP A 183 -18.42 15.15 7.44
N ARG A 184 -17.56 16.18 7.50
CA ARG A 184 -17.94 17.57 7.21
C ARG A 184 -18.40 17.78 5.78
N HIS A 185 -17.68 17.23 4.81
CA HIS A 185 -18.09 17.33 3.40
C HIS A 185 -19.45 16.67 3.17
N THR A 186 -19.67 15.51 3.79
CA THR A 186 -20.93 14.78 3.64
C THR A 186 -22.09 15.50 4.35
N SER A 187 -21.84 16.19 5.46
CA SER A 187 -22.87 16.94 6.19
C SER A 187 -23.33 18.18 5.42
N GLU A 188 -22.40 18.93 4.81
CA GLU A 188 -22.68 20.10 3.96
C GLU A 188 -23.54 19.73 2.74
N ARG A 189 -23.44 18.48 2.27
CA ARG A 189 -24.28 17.92 1.20
C ARG A 189 -25.63 17.37 1.69
N THR A 190 -25.65 16.76 2.88
CA THR A 190 -26.85 16.10 3.42
C THR A 190 -27.89 17.10 3.93
N TYR A 191 -27.43 18.17 4.58
CA TYR A 191 -28.28 19.21 5.18
C TYR A 191 -27.93 20.59 4.60
N PRO A 192 -28.93 21.43 4.30
CA PRO A 192 -28.66 22.80 3.88
C PRO A 192 -27.98 23.55 5.03
N ASN A 193 -26.85 24.23 4.74
CA ASN A 193 -25.96 24.85 5.71
C ASN A 193 -25.22 23.89 6.67
N GLY A 194 -25.22 22.57 6.40
CA GLY A 194 -24.44 21.57 7.14
C GLY A 194 -24.70 21.60 8.65
N PHE A 195 -23.63 21.69 9.45
CA PHE A 195 -23.73 21.77 10.90
C PHE A 195 -24.36 23.06 11.43
N ASN A 196 -24.38 24.15 10.67
CA ASN A 196 -24.91 25.44 11.19
C ASN A 196 -26.44 25.53 11.16
N ASN A 197 -27.12 24.50 10.61
CA ASN A 197 -28.57 24.47 10.46
C ASN A 197 -29.32 24.28 11.78
N PHE A 198 -28.71 23.61 12.76
CA PHE A 198 -29.35 23.21 14.02
C PHE A 198 -28.95 24.08 15.23
N GLY A 199 -28.13 25.12 15.03
CA GLY A 199 -27.65 25.98 16.12
C GLY A 199 -28.61 27.09 16.55
N GLY A 200 -29.75 27.28 15.86
CA GLY A 200 -30.57 28.49 15.98
C GLY A 200 -32.06 28.24 16.13
N GLY A 201 -32.50 27.54 17.18
CA GLY A 201 -33.91 27.31 17.49
C GLY A 201 -34.66 26.45 16.46
N ARG A 202 -35.70 25.73 16.90
CA ARG A 202 -36.48 24.79 16.07
C ARG A 202 -37.07 25.39 14.79
N GLU A 203 -37.17 26.72 14.69
CA GLU A 203 -37.76 27.43 13.54
C GLU A 203 -36.81 27.60 12.35
N LYS A 204 -35.51 27.33 12.49
CA LYS A 204 -34.52 27.45 11.39
C LYS A 204 -34.00 26.12 10.85
N GLU A 205 -34.51 24.99 11.33
CA GLU A 205 -34.12 23.66 10.87
C GLU A 205 -34.67 23.40 9.46
N VAL A 206 -33.88 23.73 8.43
CA VAL A 206 -34.29 23.52 7.04
C VAL A 206 -33.90 22.11 6.60
N LEU A 207 -34.84 21.31 6.11
CA LEU A 207 -34.56 20.02 5.48
C LEU A 207 -34.81 20.12 3.98
N TYR A 208 -34.02 19.37 3.19
CA TYR A 208 -34.31 19.22 1.78
C TYR A 208 -35.62 18.43 1.58
N THR A 209 -36.30 18.70 0.47
CA THR A 209 -37.45 17.89 0.06
C THR A 209 -36.98 16.48 -0.32
N HIS A 210 -37.86 15.49 -0.19
CA HIS A 210 -37.57 14.08 -0.54
C HIS A 210 -37.06 13.86 -1.97
N THR A 211 -37.26 14.83 -2.87
CA THR A 211 -36.86 14.78 -4.28
C THR A 211 -35.38 15.11 -4.48
N VAL A 212 -34.76 15.81 -3.53
CA VAL A 212 -33.35 16.21 -3.62
C VAL A 212 -32.45 15.06 -3.19
N LYS A 213 -31.46 14.74 -4.03
CA LYS A 213 -30.43 13.76 -3.71
C LYS A 213 -29.45 14.36 -2.69
N ASN A 214 -29.69 14.07 -1.42
CA ASN A 214 -28.90 14.57 -0.29
C ASN A 214 -27.82 13.58 0.18
N TYR A 215 -27.31 12.73 -0.71
CA TYR A 215 -26.24 11.78 -0.42
C TYR A 215 -24.95 12.16 -1.15
N SER A 216 -23.81 11.77 -0.58
CA SER A 216 -22.49 11.93 -1.21
C SER A 216 -21.96 10.59 -1.67
N THR A 217 -21.38 10.55 -2.87
CA THR A 217 -20.78 9.33 -3.41
C THR A 217 -19.30 9.21 -3.03
N THR A 218 -18.78 7.99 -2.94
CA THR A 218 -17.34 7.76 -2.67
C THR A 218 -16.43 8.46 -3.67
N GLU A 219 -16.84 8.57 -4.94
CA GLU A 219 -16.08 9.23 -6.00
C GLU A 219 -16.00 10.74 -5.82
N GLU A 220 -17.10 11.35 -5.39
CA GLU A 220 -17.13 12.79 -5.08
C GLU A 220 -16.27 13.10 -3.85
N ILE A 221 -16.35 12.25 -2.82
CA ILE A 221 -15.51 12.37 -1.62
C ILE A 221 -14.03 12.25 -2.00
N LEU A 222 -13.66 11.28 -2.84
CA LEU A 222 -12.28 11.12 -3.34
C LEU A 222 -11.82 12.36 -4.13
N LYS A 223 -12.69 12.91 -5.00
CA LYS A 223 -12.40 14.13 -5.75
C LYS A 223 -12.22 15.34 -4.83
N PHE A 224 -13.01 15.43 -3.77
CA PHE A 224 -12.89 16.48 -2.77
C PHE A 224 -11.57 16.39 -1.99
N ILE A 225 -11.20 15.20 -1.52
CA ILE A 225 -9.95 14.97 -0.79
C ILE A 225 -8.73 15.28 -1.66
N SER A 226 -8.75 14.83 -2.93
CA SER A 226 -7.67 15.12 -3.88
C SER A 226 -7.58 16.60 -4.24
N ALA A 227 -8.71 17.31 -4.34
CA ALA A 227 -8.73 18.75 -4.55
C ALA A 227 -8.20 19.53 -3.34
N ALA A 228 -8.53 19.08 -2.12
CA ALA A 228 -8.08 19.69 -0.88
C ALA A 228 -6.59 19.42 -0.57
N ARG A 229 -5.92 18.52 -1.31
CA ARG A 229 -4.51 18.12 -1.13
C ARG A 229 -4.15 17.79 0.32
N VAL A 230 -5.08 17.15 1.03
CA VAL A 230 -4.92 16.80 2.44
C VAL A 230 -3.97 15.60 2.61
N SER A 231 -3.95 14.67 1.65
CA SER A 231 -3.10 13.49 1.72
C SER A 231 -1.80 13.70 0.95
N THR A 232 -0.68 13.38 1.59
CA THR A 232 0.64 13.23 0.95
C THR A 232 0.73 11.91 0.17
N VAL A 233 -0.12 10.94 0.53
CA VAL A 233 -0.19 9.60 -0.05
C VAL A 233 -1.34 9.52 -1.07
N GLU A 234 -1.12 8.74 -2.13
CA GLU A 234 -2.16 8.41 -3.11
C GLU A 234 -3.25 7.56 -2.47
N LEU A 235 -4.46 8.11 -2.40
CA LEU A 235 -5.65 7.43 -1.86
C LEU A 235 -6.45 6.81 -3.00
N SER A 236 -6.92 5.57 -2.80
CA SER A 236 -7.78 4.86 -3.73
C SER A 236 -9.26 4.93 -3.32
N LYS A 237 -10.16 4.55 -4.24
CA LYS A 237 -11.61 4.46 -3.95
C LYS A 237 -11.92 3.47 -2.81
N SER A 238 -11.16 2.37 -2.72
CA SER A 238 -11.32 1.39 -1.64
C SER A 238 -10.96 1.96 -0.28
N ASP A 239 -9.94 2.82 -0.21
CA ASP A 239 -9.50 3.43 1.04
C ASP A 239 -10.57 4.38 1.61
N ILE A 240 -11.18 5.19 0.74
CA ILE A 240 -12.28 6.09 1.13
C ILE A 240 -13.53 5.30 1.55
N ARG A 241 -13.81 4.17 0.89
CA ARG A 241 -14.92 3.29 1.30
C ARG A 241 -14.72 2.78 2.72
N SER A 242 -13.53 2.28 3.03
CA SER A 242 -13.20 1.80 4.39
C SER A 242 -13.35 2.91 5.43
N LEU A 243 -12.93 4.14 5.14
CA LEU A 243 -13.17 5.29 6.04
C LEU A 243 -14.66 5.58 6.26
N CYS A 244 -15.45 5.53 5.18
CA CYS A 244 -16.89 5.76 5.29
C CYS A 244 -17.57 4.65 6.10
N GLU A 245 -17.10 3.39 5.99
CA GLU A 245 -17.60 2.27 6.81
C GLU A 245 -17.30 2.47 8.29
N VAL A 246 -16.10 2.94 8.65
CA VAL A 246 -15.78 3.31 10.05
C VAL A 246 -16.76 4.35 10.57
N LEU A 247 -17.06 5.40 9.80
CA LEU A 247 -18.04 6.41 10.20
C LEU A 247 -19.47 5.90 10.27
N VAL A 248 -19.82 4.85 9.52
CA VAL A 248 -21.11 4.17 9.63
C VAL A 248 -21.18 3.36 10.92
N TYR A 249 -20.10 2.67 11.30
CA TYR A 249 -20.04 1.96 12.59
C TYR A 249 -20.06 2.90 13.79
N ASP A 250 -19.47 4.10 13.67
CA ASP A 250 -19.58 5.16 14.67
C ASP A 250 -20.98 5.79 14.75
N GLY A 251 -21.92 5.39 13.88
CA GLY A 251 -23.27 5.96 13.81
C GLY A 251 -23.32 7.38 13.24
N LYS A 252 -22.20 7.91 12.72
CA LYS A 252 -22.11 9.26 12.15
C LYS A 252 -22.65 9.36 10.73
N LEU A 253 -22.46 8.29 9.96
CA LEU A 253 -22.94 8.16 8.57
C LEU A 253 -23.93 7.01 8.46
N GLU A 254 -24.84 7.11 7.50
CA GLU A 254 -25.77 6.08 7.11
C GLU A 254 -25.59 5.75 5.63
N LYS A 255 -25.65 4.46 5.30
CA LYS A 255 -25.53 3.98 3.93
C LYS A 255 -26.91 3.95 3.27
N VAL A 256 -27.10 4.81 2.26
CA VAL A 256 -28.38 4.88 1.51
C VAL A 256 -28.40 3.86 0.37
N ALA A 257 -27.27 3.70 -0.32
CA ALA A 257 -27.09 2.77 -1.44
C ALA A 257 -25.63 2.32 -1.55
N PHE A 258 -25.29 1.56 -2.59
CA PHE A 258 -23.90 1.20 -2.86
C PHE A 258 -23.06 2.47 -3.13
N ASP A 259 -21.95 2.64 -2.41
CA ASP A 259 -21.06 3.81 -2.46
C ASP A 259 -21.74 5.18 -2.22
N CYS A 260 -22.93 5.21 -1.60
CA CYS A 260 -23.68 6.43 -1.31
C CYS A 260 -23.93 6.56 0.19
N TYR A 261 -23.51 7.68 0.77
CA TYR A 261 -23.57 7.94 2.20
C TYR A 261 -24.29 9.26 2.51
N ARG A 262 -25.05 9.29 3.59
CA ARG A 262 -25.68 10.49 4.16
C ARG A 262 -25.33 10.61 5.64
N VAL A 263 -25.25 11.82 6.18
CA VAL A 263 -24.98 12.02 7.61
C VAL A 263 -26.25 11.77 8.42
N THR A 264 -26.11 11.17 9.61
CA THR A 264 -27.24 10.97 10.54
C THR A 264 -27.54 12.26 11.28
N LEU A 265 -28.82 12.48 11.61
CA LEU A 265 -29.24 13.67 12.36
C LEU A 265 -28.56 13.75 13.74
N GLN A 266 -28.44 12.60 14.41
CA GLN A 266 -27.77 12.48 15.71
C GLN A 266 -26.33 13.01 15.68
N SER A 267 -25.60 12.70 14.61
CA SER A 267 -24.23 13.16 14.44
C SER A 267 -24.14 14.68 14.27
N VAL A 268 -25.08 15.28 13.56
CA VAL A 268 -25.12 16.74 13.39
C VAL A 268 -25.43 17.42 14.73
N LEU A 269 -26.38 16.88 15.49
CA LEU A 269 -26.76 17.38 16.81
C LEU A 269 -25.58 17.34 17.79
N GLN A 270 -24.79 16.25 17.80
CA GLN A 270 -23.58 16.13 18.62
C GLN A 270 -22.55 17.24 18.38
N MET A 271 -22.44 17.76 17.15
CA MET A 271 -21.48 18.82 16.83
C MET A 271 -21.99 20.21 17.23
N THR A 272 -23.30 20.40 17.20
CA THR A 272 -23.96 21.70 17.45
C THR A 272 -24.32 21.94 18.90
N GLN A 273 -24.46 20.89 19.70
CA GLN A 273 -24.73 21.03 21.13
C GLN A 273 -23.45 21.49 21.84
N PRO A 274 -23.45 22.66 22.51
CA PRO A 274 -22.36 23.03 23.41
C PRO A 274 -22.34 22.03 24.57
N ALA A 275 -21.15 21.68 25.05
CA ALA A 275 -20.92 20.82 26.21
C ALA A 275 -21.39 21.42 27.57
N GLY A 276 -22.52 22.12 27.60
CA GLY A 276 -23.01 22.82 28.80
C GLY A 276 -24.31 23.62 28.64
N VAL A 277 -25.28 23.15 27.84
CA VAL A 277 -26.63 23.75 27.87
C VAL A 277 -27.51 22.91 28.79
N GLU A 278 -27.91 23.49 29.92
CA GLU A 278 -28.90 22.92 30.83
C GLU A 278 -30.22 22.59 30.08
N PRO A 279 -30.90 21.48 30.44
CA PRO A 279 -32.12 21.06 29.78
C PRO A 279 -33.28 22.02 30.10
N GLY A 280 -33.53 22.96 29.18
CA GLY A 280 -34.74 23.76 29.16
C GLY A 280 -35.94 22.92 28.72
N ALA A 281 -36.71 22.43 29.69
CA ALA A 281 -38.11 22.04 29.65
C ALA A 281 -38.69 21.58 28.29
N GLY A 282 -38.78 20.26 28.07
CA GLY A 282 -39.76 19.74 27.10
C GLY A 282 -39.41 18.47 26.33
N ALA A 283 -38.66 17.52 26.88
CA ALA A 283 -38.58 16.17 26.31
C ALA A 283 -38.18 15.15 27.39
N ALA A 284 -39.11 14.82 28.29
CA ALA A 284 -39.03 13.55 29.00
C ALA A 284 -39.29 12.44 27.97
N ASP A 285 -38.44 11.41 27.94
CA ASP A 285 -38.40 10.29 26.98
C ASP A 285 -37.86 10.60 25.57
N GLN A 286 -36.58 10.95 25.47
CA GLN A 286 -35.82 10.68 24.24
C GLN A 286 -34.88 9.48 24.46
N ASP A 287 -35.37 8.27 24.14
CA ASP A 287 -34.61 7.00 24.16
C ASP A 287 -33.30 7.00 23.32
N PHE A 288 -33.03 8.08 22.57
CA PHE A 288 -31.93 8.18 21.60
C PHE A 288 -30.79 9.11 22.04
N SER A 289 -30.86 9.72 23.22
CA SER A 289 -29.88 10.71 23.68
C SER A 289 -29.00 10.16 24.82
N VAL A 290 -27.88 9.52 24.46
CA VAL A 290 -26.87 9.06 25.46
C VAL A 290 -26.10 10.23 26.09
N PHE A 291 -26.12 11.41 25.46
CA PHE A 291 -25.25 12.54 25.81
C PHE A 291 -25.90 13.58 26.73
N GLU A 292 -27.22 13.51 26.94
CA GLU A 292 -27.97 14.42 27.81
C GLU A 292 -28.14 13.87 29.25
N TYR A 293 -27.58 12.70 29.55
CA TYR A 293 -27.54 12.17 30.92
C TYR A 293 -26.37 12.79 31.70
N SER A 294 -26.61 13.92 32.34
CA SER A 294 -25.76 14.41 33.43
C SER A 294 -26.41 14.11 34.77
N SER A 295 -26.04 13.01 35.42
CA SER A 295 -26.49 12.68 36.77
C SER A 295 -25.42 13.05 37.79
N VAL A 296 -25.59 14.17 38.49
CA VAL A 296 -25.13 14.26 39.88
C VAL A 296 -26.29 13.72 40.72
N ILE A 297 -26.33 12.39 40.91
CA ILE A 297 -27.31 11.77 41.81
C ILE A 297 -26.60 11.56 43.15
N SER A 298 -27.05 12.27 44.19
CA SER A 298 -26.89 11.76 45.55
C SER A 298 -27.78 10.53 45.68
N PRO A 299 -27.25 9.37 46.11
CA PRO A 299 -27.96 8.09 46.07
C PRO A 299 -29.22 8.19 46.93
N SER A 300 -30.37 8.32 46.27
CA SER A 300 -31.67 8.36 46.90
C SER A 300 -32.34 7.04 46.57
N ALA A 301 -32.65 6.28 47.62
CA ALA A 301 -33.24 4.94 47.56
C ALA A 301 -34.52 4.92 46.70
N GLY A 302 -34.40 4.51 45.43
CA GLY A 302 -35.58 4.34 44.57
C GLY A 302 -35.33 4.23 43.06
N ASP A 303 -34.20 4.74 42.55
CA ASP A 303 -33.95 4.73 41.10
C ASP A 303 -33.38 3.41 40.58
N LYS A 304 -34.11 2.76 39.67
CA LYS A 304 -33.69 1.52 38.99
C LYS A 304 -32.68 1.75 37.87
N GLU A 305 -32.54 2.97 37.37
CA GLU A 305 -31.57 3.33 36.32
C GLU A 305 -30.19 3.71 36.86
N ALA A 306 -30.09 4.04 38.16
CA ALA A 306 -28.82 4.41 38.81
C ALA A 306 -28.17 3.23 39.57
N VAL A 307 -28.55 2.00 39.25
CA VAL A 307 -27.97 0.79 39.84
C VAL A 307 -26.85 0.33 38.91
N TYR A 308 -25.61 0.68 39.23
CA TYR A 308 -24.44 0.11 38.55
C TYR A 308 -24.44 -1.42 38.73
N ILE A 309 -23.83 -2.14 37.78
CA ILE A 309 -23.79 -3.62 37.73
C ILE A 309 -23.43 -4.28 39.07
N ASP A 310 -22.66 -3.62 39.94
CA ASP A 310 -22.25 -4.12 41.25
C ASP A 310 -23.36 -4.16 42.32
N GLU A 311 -24.53 -3.57 42.07
CA GLU A 311 -25.69 -3.62 42.97
C GLU A 311 -26.77 -4.63 42.52
N TRP A 312 -26.54 -5.38 41.44
CA TRP A 312 -27.38 -6.52 41.06
C TRP A 312 -27.10 -7.73 41.95
N ASN A 313 -27.78 -7.83 43.08
CA ASN A 313 -27.84 -9.09 43.83
C ASN A 313 -28.83 -10.06 43.16
N LEU A 314 -28.34 -11.26 42.83
CA LEU A 314 -29.08 -12.40 42.27
C LEU A 314 -30.26 -12.85 43.14
#